data_AF-A0A7S2EFX8-F1
#
_entry.id   AF-A0A7S2EFX8-F1
#
_cell.length_a   1.000
_cell.length_b   1.000
_cell.length_c   1.000
_cell.angle_alpha   90.00
_cell.angle_beta   90.00
_cell.angle_gamma   90.00
#
_symmetry.space_group_name_H-M   'P 1'
#
loop_
_entity.id
_entity.type
_entity.pdbx_description
1 polymer ?
#
loop_
_entity_poly.entity_id
_entity_poly.type
_entity_poly.pdbx_seq_one_letter_code
_entity_poly.pdbx_strand_id
1 'polypeptide(L)'
;EQLEKGPTTRREHDFYKSFGRDLAEAHAFVKEYIRLTTSSGGVIPSQGGFMPGGAGQAEPPGLLSCVRQNAEAEAKLNQAWDLYYTVFRRINKQLPSLTSLELSQCSPALLQARNLSLGVPGSYRVDGSYVKIERFIPSVQVITSKQRPRKITLRGSD
;
A
#
# COMPACT_ATOMS: atom_id res chain seq x y z
N GLU A 1 -7.52 -2.48 -5.22
CA GLU A 1 -6.71 -3.41 -6.04
C GLU A 1 -5.73 -4.30 -5.27
N GLN A 2 -4.63 -3.81 -4.68
CA GLN A 2 -3.66 -4.74 -4.04
C GLN A 2 -4.24 -5.54 -2.87
N LEU A 3 -5.08 -4.93 -2.03
CA LEU A 3 -5.75 -5.63 -0.91
C LEU A 3 -6.91 -6.52 -1.35
N GLU A 4 -7.42 -6.38 -2.59
CA GLU A 4 -8.54 -7.18 -3.11
C GLU A 4 -8.09 -8.58 -3.54
N LYS A 5 -6.80 -8.75 -3.88
CA LYS A 5 -6.21 -10.06 -4.19
C LYS A 5 -6.14 -10.99 -2.98
N GLY A 6 -6.32 -10.46 -1.77
CA GLY A 6 -6.25 -11.19 -0.51
C GLY A 6 -4.82 -11.52 -0.08
N PRO A 7 -4.65 -11.96 1.18
CA PRO A 7 -3.34 -12.30 1.72
C PRO A 7 -2.83 -13.65 1.21
N THR A 8 -1.63 -13.65 0.63
CA THR A 8 -0.92 -14.84 0.16
C THR A 8 0.11 -15.37 1.16
N THR A 9 0.56 -14.51 2.07
CA THR A 9 1.56 -14.84 3.09
C THR A 9 1.02 -14.61 4.50
N ARG A 10 1.65 -15.23 5.51
CA ARG A 10 1.22 -15.06 6.90
C ARG A 10 1.30 -13.59 7.35
N ARG A 11 2.35 -12.89 6.93
CA ARG A 11 2.51 -11.45 7.20
C ARG A 11 1.42 -10.60 6.57
N GLU A 12 1.01 -10.91 5.34
CA GLU A 12 -0.12 -10.24 4.70
C GLU A 12 -1.44 -10.53 5.42
N HIS A 13 -1.63 -11.77 5.89
CA HIS A 13 -2.81 -12.13 6.67
C HIS A 13 -2.88 -11.34 7.98
N ASP A 14 -1.76 -11.23 8.71
CA ASP A 14 -1.70 -10.46 9.95
C ASP A 14 -1.93 -8.95 9.72
N PHE A 15 -1.44 -8.43 8.59
CA PHE A 15 -1.74 -7.06 8.15
C PHE A 15 -3.24 -6.88 7.87
N TYR A 16 -3.83 -7.78 7.07
CA TYR A 16 -5.25 -7.72 6.70
C TYR A 16 -6.15 -7.81 7.94
N LYS A 17 -5.82 -8.72 8.88
CA LYS A 17 -6.53 -8.84 10.16
C LYS A 17 -6.47 -7.56 10.99
N SER A 18 -5.36 -6.81 10.93
CA SER A 18 -5.13 -5.64 11.78
C SER A 18 -5.66 -4.33 11.21
N PHE A 19 -5.66 -4.18 9.88
CA PHE A 19 -5.93 -2.92 9.18
C PHE A 19 -6.93 -3.05 8.02
N GLY A 20 -7.27 -4.26 7.59
CA GLY A 20 -8.04 -4.49 6.37
C GLY A 20 -9.44 -3.90 6.42
N ARG A 21 -10.12 -3.98 7.56
CA ARG A 21 -11.45 -3.38 7.77
C ARG A 21 -11.41 -1.86 7.62
N ASP A 22 -10.54 -1.19 8.38
CA ASP A 22 -10.41 0.27 8.38
C ASP A 22 -10.06 0.80 6.99
N LEU A 23 -9.16 0.10 6.27
CA LEU A 23 -8.78 0.47 4.90
C LEU A 23 -9.91 0.24 3.88
N ALA A 24 -10.71 -0.82 4.05
CA ALA A 24 -11.86 -1.07 3.18
C ALA A 24 -12.95 -0.02 3.39
N GLU A 25 -13.20 0.38 4.63
CA GLU A 25 -14.17 1.42 4.98
C GLU A 25 -13.72 2.80 4.47
N ALA A 26 -12.44 3.16 4.68
CA ALA A 26 -11.87 4.39 4.12
C ALA A 26 -12.00 4.43 2.59
N HIS A 27 -11.75 3.32 1.91
CA HIS A 27 -11.91 3.21 0.47
C HIS A 27 -13.37 3.37 0.03
N ALA A 28 -14.33 2.85 0.79
CA ALA A 28 -15.75 3.03 0.51
C ALA A 28 -16.16 4.52 0.61
N PHE A 29 -15.67 5.25 1.60
CA PHE A 29 -15.91 6.70 1.71
C PHE A 29 -15.30 7.49 0.55
N VAL A 30 -14.11 7.13 0.07
CA VAL A 30 -13.52 7.75 -1.12
C VAL A 30 -14.37 7.48 -2.37
N LYS A 31 -14.86 6.25 -2.55
CA LYS A 31 -15.77 5.94 -3.67
C LYS A 31 -17.05 6.77 -3.62
N GLU A 32 -17.62 6.93 -2.43
CA GLU A 32 -18.83 7.73 -2.25
C GLU A 32 -18.58 9.23 -2.49
N TYR A 33 -17.44 9.76 -2.05
CA TYR A 33 -16.99 11.11 -2.38
C TYR A 33 -16.90 11.33 -3.91
N ILE A 34 -16.26 10.40 -4.63
CA ILE A 34 -16.15 10.46 -6.10
C ILE A 34 -17.53 10.41 -6.75
N ARG A 35 -18.43 9.55 -6.24
CA ARG A 35 -19.81 9.44 -6.74
C ARG A 35 -20.58 10.74 -6.56
N LEU A 36 -20.54 11.35 -5.37
CA LEU A 36 -21.24 12.60 -5.05
C LEU A 36 -20.72 13.80 -5.84
N THR A 37 -19.40 13.90 -6.02
CA THR A 37 -18.78 15.00 -6.79
C THR A 37 -19.04 14.88 -8.29
N THR A 38 -18.98 13.67 -8.84
CA THR A 38 -19.19 13.42 -10.28
C THR A 38 -20.68 13.49 -10.66
N SER A 39 -21.58 13.04 -9.78
CA SER A 39 -23.04 13.11 -10.03
C SER A 39 -23.57 14.55 -10.07
N SER A 40 -22.86 15.48 -9.43
CA SER A 40 -23.22 16.90 -9.37
C SER A 40 -22.74 17.70 -10.59
N GLY A 41 -22.17 17.03 -11.62
CA GLY A 41 -21.56 17.69 -12.78
C GLY A 41 -20.23 18.37 -12.49
N GLY A 42 -19.69 18.20 -11.27
CA GLY A 42 -18.41 18.75 -10.84
C GLY A 42 -17.25 17.88 -11.31
N VAL A 43 -16.19 18.53 -11.80
CA VAL A 43 -14.90 17.88 -12.03
C VAL A 43 -14.26 17.64 -10.67
N ILE A 44 -13.70 16.45 -10.43
CA ILE A 44 -12.89 16.17 -9.22
C ILE A 44 -11.85 17.30 -9.11
N PRO A 45 -11.75 18.02 -7.98
CA PRO A 45 -10.80 19.13 -7.84
C PRO A 45 -9.36 18.58 -7.88
N SER A 46 -8.81 18.42 -9.08
CA SER A 46 -7.49 17.85 -9.31
C SER A 46 -6.37 18.89 -9.21
N GLN A 47 -6.73 20.18 -9.06
CA GLN A 47 -5.81 21.30 -8.85
C GLN A 47 -6.33 22.19 -7.73
N GLY A 48 -5.50 22.46 -6.74
CA GLY A 48 -5.74 23.46 -5.69
C GLY A 48 -5.67 24.90 -6.24
N GLY A 49 -6.64 25.29 -7.06
CA GLY A 49 -6.78 26.62 -7.62
C GLY A 49 -8.07 27.31 -7.15
N PHE A 50 -7.91 28.44 -6.46
CA PHE A 50 -8.96 29.38 -6.07
C PHE A 50 -9.85 29.77 -7.27
N MET A 51 -11.16 29.54 -7.19
CA MET A 51 -12.14 30.07 -8.15
C MET A 51 -12.51 31.50 -7.76
N PRO A 52 -12.28 32.52 -8.60
CA PRO A 52 -12.71 33.88 -8.28
C PRO A 52 -14.23 34.00 -8.49
N GLY A 53 -14.91 34.61 -7.51
CA GLY A 53 -16.35 34.82 -7.53
C GLY A 53 -16.81 35.64 -8.73
N GLY A 54 -17.62 35.03 -9.59
CA GLY A 54 -18.39 35.71 -10.61
C GLY A 54 -19.65 36.32 -10.00
N ALA A 55 -19.64 37.63 -9.80
CA ALA A 55 -20.81 38.39 -9.42
C ALA A 55 -21.83 38.44 -10.58
N GLY A 56 -23.09 38.10 -10.27
CA GLY A 56 -24.24 38.51 -11.06
C GLY A 56 -24.69 37.55 -12.16
N GLN A 57 -25.43 36.50 -11.79
CA GLN A 57 -26.52 35.95 -12.61
C GLN A 57 -27.46 35.11 -11.71
N ALA A 58 -28.75 35.21 -12.00
CA ALA A 58 -29.88 34.77 -11.16
C ALA A 58 -29.70 33.37 -10.53
N GLU A 59 -30.01 33.28 -9.23
CA GLU A 59 -29.99 32.06 -8.40
C GLU A 59 -30.90 30.96 -9.01
N PRO A 60 -30.35 29.87 -9.58
CA PRO A 60 -31.17 28.72 -9.97
C PRO A 60 -31.71 28.01 -8.71
N PRO A 61 -32.95 27.45 -8.73
CA PRO A 61 -33.57 26.74 -7.60
C PRO A 61 -32.92 25.37 -7.26
N GLY A 62 -31.62 25.21 -7.51
CA GLY A 62 -30.81 24.04 -7.20
C GLY A 62 -29.55 24.32 -6.37
N LEU A 63 -29.25 25.59 -6.04
CA LEU A 63 -28.04 25.97 -5.29
C LEU A 63 -27.97 25.36 -3.88
N LEU A 64 -29.11 25.24 -3.18
CA LEU A 64 -29.17 24.56 -1.88
C LEU A 64 -28.88 23.05 -1.99
N SER A 65 -29.26 22.43 -3.11
CA SER A 65 -28.99 21.01 -3.38
C SER A 65 -27.50 20.78 -3.62
N CYS A 66 -26.87 21.60 -4.46
CA CYS A 66 -25.45 21.44 -4.76
C CYS A 66 -24.54 21.83 -3.57
N VAL A 67 -24.90 22.85 -2.79
CA VAL A 67 -24.17 23.22 -1.57
C VAL A 67 -24.23 22.11 -0.52
N ARG A 68 -25.40 21.47 -0.34
CA ARG A 68 -25.54 20.30 0.55
C ARG A 68 -24.76 19.09 0.05
N GLN A 69 -24.78 18.83 -1.26
CA GLN A 69 -24.01 17.73 -1.87
C GLN A 69 -22.51 17.92 -1.71
N ASN A 70 -22.01 19.16 -1.82
CA ASN A 70 -20.60 19.47 -1.57
C ASN A 70 -20.21 19.25 -0.10
N ALA A 71 -21.04 19.69 0.85
CA ALA A 71 -20.79 19.47 2.28
C ALA A 71 -20.82 17.98 2.65
N GLU A 72 -21.73 17.20 2.07
CA GLU A 72 -21.79 15.75 2.27
C GLU A 72 -20.55 15.05 1.67
N ALA A 73 -20.13 15.45 0.48
CA ALA A 73 -18.91 14.94 -0.15
C ALA A 73 -17.67 15.24 0.72
N GLU A 74 -17.49 16.47 1.19
CA GLU A 74 -16.40 16.84 2.09
C GLU A 74 -16.42 16.04 3.39
N ALA A 75 -17.61 15.77 3.96
CA ALA A 75 -17.73 14.92 5.14
C ALA A 75 -17.25 13.49 4.88
N LYS A 76 -17.56 12.91 3.71
CA LYS A 76 -17.05 11.57 3.33
C LYS A 76 -15.53 11.56 3.17
N LEU A 77 -14.95 12.62 2.59
CA LEU A 77 -13.50 12.72 2.44
C LEU A 77 -12.78 12.82 3.79
N ASN A 78 -13.33 13.61 4.72
CA ASN A 78 -12.79 13.73 6.08
C ASN A 78 -12.87 12.38 6.83
N GLN A 79 -13.98 11.65 6.71
CA GLN A 79 -14.12 10.31 7.29
C GLN A 79 -13.07 9.33 6.75
N ALA A 80 -12.80 9.35 5.44
CA ALA A 80 -11.75 8.55 4.84
C ALA A 80 -10.36 8.93 5.37
N TRP A 81 -10.09 10.23 5.48
CA TRP A 81 -8.81 10.75 5.96
C TRP A 81 -8.51 10.31 7.40
N ASP A 82 -9.48 10.38 8.31
CA ASP A 82 -9.31 9.99 9.70
C ASP A 82 -8.93 8.51 9.85
N LEU A 83 -9.58 7.63 9.07
CA LEU A 83 -9.26 6.21 9.03
C LEU A 83 -7.86 5.96 8.46
N TYR A 84 -7.52 6.58 7.33
CA TYR A 84 -6.18 6.45 6.74
C TYR A 84 -5.10 6.95 7.69
N TYR A 85 -5.31 8.10 8.32
CA TYR A 85 -4.33 8.70 9.21
C TYR A 85 -4.13 7.85 10.49
N THR A 86 -5.19 7.24 10.99
CA THR A 86 -5.13 6.28 12.11
C THR A 86 -4.30 5.05 11.75
N VAL A 87 -4.58 4.43 10.60
CA VAL A 87 -3.83 3.27 10.10
C VAL A 87 -2.36 3.65 9.85
N PHE A 88 -2.10 4.78 9.20
CA PHE A 88 -0.77 5.31 8.93
C PHE A 88 0.05 5.49 10.22
N ARG A 89 -0.53 6.12 11.26
CA ARG A 89 0.14 6.29 12.55
C ARG A 89 0.49 4.94 13.21
N ARG A 90 -0.43 3.96 13.15
CA ARG A 90 -0.20 2.62 13.69
C ARG A 90 0.92 1.89 12.94
N ILE A 91 0.93 1.94 11.61
CA ILE A 91 1.98 1.33 10.78
C ILE A 91 3.34 1.98 11.06
N ASN A 92 3.41 3.31 11.07
CA ASN A 92 4.67 4.03 11.34
C ASN A 92 5.24 3.75 12.72
N LYS A 93 4.40 3.45 13.72
CA LYS A 93 4.86 3.01 15.04
C LYS A 93 5.46 1.61 15.01
N GLN A 94 4.99 0.73 14.13
CA GLN A 94 5.49 -0.65 13.99
C GLN A 94 6.75 -0.75 13.14
N LEU A 95 6.95 0.11 12.13
CA LEU A 95 8.09 0.01 11.20
C LEU A 95 9.49 0.03 11.85
N PRO A 96 9.78 0.83 12.90
CA PRO A 96 11.09 0.84 13.54
C PRO A 96 11.48 -0.49 14.18
N SER A 97 10.53 -1.28 14.69
CA SER A 97 10.81 -2.57 15.33
C SER A 97 11.00 -3.72 14.33
N LEU A 98 10.70 -3.51 13.05
CA LEU A 98 10.86 -4.51 12.00
C LEU A 98 12.30 -4.59 11.48
N THR A 99 13.22 -5.05 12.33
CA THR A 99 14.64 -5.21 12.02
C THR A 99 15.00 -6.58 11.44
N SER A 100 14.15 -7.59 11.65
CA SER A 100 14.31 -8.93 11.08
C SER A 100 12.99 -9.47 10.50
N LEU A 101 13.09 -10.17 9.37
CA LEU A 101 11.98 -10.82 8.69
C LEU A 101 12.26 -12.31 8.53
N GLU A 102 11.31 -13.14 8.95
CA GLU A 102 11.38 -14.59 8.75
C GLU A 102 10.72 -14.97 7.42
N LEU A 103 11.45 -15.68 6.56
CA LEU A 103 10.95 -16.15 5.26
C LEU A 103 9.73 -17.07 5.42
N SER A 104 9.60 -17.82 6.52
CA SER A 104 8.39 -18.62 6.80
C SER A 104 7.11 -17.79 6.81
N GLN A 105 7.19 -16.53 7.23
CA GLN A 105 6.05 -15.63 7.33
C GLN A 105 5.90 -14.72 6.10
N CYS A 106 7.02 -14.35 5.47
CA CYS A 106 7.07 -13.41 4.36
C CYS A 106 7.11 -14.06 2.98
N SER A 107 7.67 -15.26 2.84
CA SER A 107 7.80 -15.98 1.57
C SER A 107 8.12 -17.46 1.79
N PRO A 108 7.09 -18.31 2.03
CA PRO A 108 7.29 -19.75 2.18
C PRO A 108 7.91 -20.40 0.94
N ALA A 109 7.65 -19.86 -0.25
CA ALA A 109 8.23 -20.36 -1.50
C ALA A 109 9.76 -20.25 -1.53
N LEU A 110 10.33 -19.11 -1.10
CA LEU A 110 11.79 -18.96 -1.00
C LEU A 110 12.37 -19.85 0.10
N LEU A 111 11.63 -20.06 1.20
CA LEU A 111 12.05 -20.96 2.26
C LEU A 111 12.13 -22.42 1.78
N GLN A 112 11.17 -22.86 0.96
CA GLN A 112 11.09 -24.23 0.41
C GLN A 112 12.02 -24.45 -0.78
N ALA A 113 12.45 -23.38 -1.45
CA ALA A 113 13.40 -23.46 -2.55
C ALA A 113 14.74 -24.03 -2.06
N ARG A 114 15.11 -25.20 -2.61
CA ARG A 114 16.31 -25.97 -2.29
C ARG A 114 16.95 -26.51 -3.57
N ASN A 115 18.27 -26.50 -3.62
CA ASN A 115 19.08 -27.09 -4.70
C ASN A 115 18.65 -26.62 -6.10
N LEU A 116 18.57 -25.31 -6.30
CA LEU A 116 18.13 -24.73 -7.56
C LEU A 116 19.21 -24.93 -8.63
N SER A 117 18.80 -25.13 -9.88
CA SER A 117 19.72 -25.12 -11.03
C SER A 117 20.31 -23.73 -11.30
N LEU A 118 19.70 -22.67 -10.74
CA LEU A 118 20.12 -21.29 -10.86
C LEU A 118 21.42 -21.02 -10.07
N GLY A 119 22.33 -20.26 -10.68
CA GLY A 119 23.55 -19.81 -10.02
C GLY A 119 23.33 -18.69 -9.01
N VAL A 120 24.14 -18.68 -7.96
CA VAL A 120 24.21 -17.58 -6.98
C VAL A 120 24.55 -16.30 -7.75
N PRO A 121 23.77 -15.22 -7.61
CA PRO A 121 24.06 -13.96 -8.29
C PRO A 121 25.49 -13.48 -8.01
N GLY A 122 26.23 -13.12 -9.07
CA GLY A 122 27.64 -12.74 -8.98
C GLY A 122 28.65 -13.90 -8.99
N SER A 123 28.21 -15.16 -9.04
CA SER A 123 29.10 -16.33 -9.13
C SER A 123 29.40 -16.81 -10.56
N TYR A 124 28.73 -16.24 -11.57
CA TYR A 124 28.92 -16.63 -12.97
C TYR A 124 30.31 -16.25 -13.46
N ARG A 125 31.07 -17.23 -13.94
CA ARG A 125 32.43 -17.08 -14.44
C ARG A 125 32.44 -17.04 -15.98
N VAL A 126 33.53 -16.53 -16.54
CA VAL A 126 33.73 -16.45 -18.01
C VAL A 126 33.81 -17.83 -18.66
N ASP A 127 34.24 -18.85 -17.90
CA ASP A 127 34.27 -20.26 -18.33
C ASP A 127 32.89 -20.95 -18.32
N GLY A 128 31.83 -20.22 -17.96
CA GLY A 128 30.46 -20.74 -17.89
C GLY A 128 30.14 -21.52 -16.61
N SER A 129 31.11 -21.72 -15.70
CA SER A 129 30.86 -22.32 -14.40
C SER A 129 30.23 -21.31 -13.43
N TYR A 130 29.44 -21.82 -12.48
CA TYR A 130 28.79 -21.03 -11.44
C TYR A 130 28.46 -21.90 -10.23
N VAL A 131 28.34 -21.26 -9.06
CA VAL A 131 27.91 -21.92 -7.82
C VAL A 131 26.39 -21.93 -7.80
N LYS A 132 25.75 -23.08 -7.60
CA LYS A 132 24.28 -23.19 -7.54
C LYS A 132 23.74 -22.71 -6.21
N ILE A 133 22.51 -22.21 -6.21
CA ILE A 133 21.81 -21.84 -4.97
C ILE A 133 21.37 -23.13 -4.26
N GLU A 134 22.02 -23.47 -3.14
CA GLU A 134 21.59 -24.57 -2.27
C GLU A 134 20.31 -24.17 -1.53
N ARG A 135 20.30 -22.98 -0.90
CA ARG A 135 19.15 -22.47 -0.14
C ARG A 135 19.23 -21.00 0.20
N PHE A 136 18.08 -20.40 0.51
CA PHE A 136 17.98 -19.10 1.16
C PHE A 136 18.08 -19.25 2.68
N ILE A 137 18.77 -18.33 3.35
CA ILE A 137 18.80 -18.26 4.81
C ILE A 137 17.42 -17.77 5.30
N PRO A 138 16.76 -18.46 6.26
CA PRO A 138 15.40 -18.13 6.68
C PRO A 138 15.23 -16.73 7.28
N SER A 139 16.25 -16.20 7.94
CA SER A 139 16.20 -14.89 8.59
C SER A 139 16.81 -13.81 7.70
N VAL A 140 16.03 -12.77 7.40
CA VAL A 140 16.40 -11.64 6.53
C VAL A 140 16.53 -10.38 7.37
N GLN A 141 17.72 -9.81 7.39
CA GLN A 141 17.98 -8.58 8.14
C GLN A 141 17.49 -7.36 7.36
N VAL A 142 16.75 -6.48 8.02
CA VAL A 142 16.29 -5.20 7.47
C VAL A 142 17.18 -4.09 8.02
N ILE A 143 17.84 -3.38 7.12
CA ILE A 143 18.70 -2.24 7.50
C ILE A 143 17.80 -1.04 7.79
N THR A 144 17.94 -0.43 8.96
CA THR A 144 17.13 0.73 9.38
C THR A 144 17.56 1.99 8.64
N SER A 145 16.91 2.27 7.51
CA SER A 145 17.08 3.49 6.72
C SER A 145 15.75 3.92 6.10
N LYS A 146 15.70 5.00 5.29
CA LYS A 146 14.48 5.41 4.58
C LYS A 146 13.96 4.32 3.64
N GLN A 147 14.85 3.71 2.85
CA GLN A 147 14.50 2.68 1.87
C GLN A 147 14.37 1.27 2.47
N ARG A 148 14.91 1.07 3.67
CA ARG A 148 14.88 -0.22 4.41
C ARG A 148 15.32 -1.41 3.55
N PRO A 149 16.53 -1.41 2.98
CA PRO A 149 17.00 -2.50 2.14
C PRO A 149 17.09 -3.80 2.96
N ARG A 150 16.82 -4.93 2.30
CA ARG A 150 16.78 -6.26 2.90
C ARG A 150 18.08 -6.99 2.56
N LYS A 151 18.85 -7.37 3.59
CA LYS A 151 20.04 -8.20 3.44
C LYS A 151 19.62 -9.66 3.43
N ILE A 152 19.52 -10.23 2.23
CA ILE A 152 19.21 -11.63 2.01
C ILE A 152 20.52 -12.40 1.85
N THR A 153 20.67 -13.52 2.55
CA THR A 153 21.85 -14.39 2.45
C THR A 153 21.45 -15.71 1.79
N LEU A 154 22.28 -16.15 0.86
CA LEU A 154 22.12 -17.42 0.14
C LEU A 154 23.29 -18.33 0.52
N ARG A 155 23.03 -19.64 0.57
CA ARG A 155 24.07 -20.67 0.67
C ARG A 155 24.33 -21.25 -0.72
N GLY A 156 25.60 -21.24 -1.12
CA GLY A 156 26.08 -21.92 -2.33
C GLY A 156 26.30 -23.41 -2.07
N SER A 157 26.34 -24.19 -3.15
CA SER A 157 26.59 -25.64 -3.11
C SER A 157 28.08 -26.02 -3.10
N ASP A 158 28.97 -25.10 -2.70
CA ASP A 158 30.44 -25.25 -2.74
C ASP A 158 31.06 -25.82 -1.46
#